data_AF-A0A2K8V828-F1
#
_entry.id   AF-A0A2K8V828-F1
#
_cell.length_a   1.000
_cell.length_b   1.000
_cell.length_c   1.000
_cell.angle_alpha   90.00
_cell.angle_beta   90.00
_cell.angle_gamma   90.00
#
_symmetry.space_group_name_H-M   'P 1'
#
loop_
_entity.id
_entity.type
_entity.pdbx_description
1 polymer ?
#
loop_
_entity_poly.entity_id
_entity_poly.type
_entity_poly.pdbx_seq_one_letter_code
_entity_poly.pdbx_strand_id
1 'polypeptide(L)'
;MTQKIERLKELVDSSPLVIGEYKTKVLLYLSVVLLGCNFGFLAKHFKKEEEKIRNSVTAFAIRFKKSRKIQGVMFRITRDFNKQQSFNF
;
A
#
# COMPACT_ATOMS: atom_id res chain seq x y z
N MET A 1 2.41 7.28 12.64
CA MET A 1 2.30 6.90 11.21
C MET A 1 3.07 5.64 10.89
N THR A 2 4.36 5.56 11.24
CA THR A 2 5.25 4.41 10.98
C THR A 2 4.69 3.05 11.40
N GLN A 3 4.15 2.92 12.63
CA GLN A 3 3.53 1.66 13.09
C GLN A 3 2.34 1.21 12.22
N LYS A 4 1.56 2.14 11.67
CA LYS A 4 0.45 1.79 10.75
C LYS A 4 0.96 1.26 9.41
N ILE A 5 2.11 1.77 8.95
CA ILE A 5 2.76 1.29 7.72
C ILE A 5 3.35 -0.10 7.93
N GLU A 6 3.99 -0.38 9.08
CA GLU A 6 4.49 -1.73 9.37
C GLU A 6 3.35 -2.75 9.44
N ARG A 7 2.23 -2.44 10.11
CA ARG A 7 1.04 -3.31 10.11
C ARG A 7 0.49 -3.55 8.70
N LEU A 8 0.43 -2.50 7.88
CA LEU A 8 0.02 -2.62 6.48
C LEU A 8 1.01 -3.47 5.68
N LYS A 9 2.30 -3.33 5.93
CA LYS A 9 3.37 -4.11 5.31
C LYS A 9 3.26 -5.59 5.68
N GLU A 10 3.01 -5.92 6.95
CA GLU A 10 2.76 -7.31 7.39
C GLU A 10 1.58 -7.95 6.65
N LEU A 11 0.48 -7.21 6.48
CA LEU A 11 -0.68 -7.67 5.70
C LEU A 11 -0.37 -7.89 4.21
N VAL A 12 0.39 -6.97 3.60
CA VAL A 12 0.79 -7.10 2.20
C VAL A 12 1.79 -8.25 2.02
N ASP A 13 2.70 -8.43 2.97
CA ASP A 13 3.74 -9.47 2.93
C ASP A 13 3.17 -10.87 3.15
N SER A 14 2.18 -11.00 4.04
CA SER A 14 1.47 -12.25 4.32
C SER A 14 0.37 -12.59 3.30
N SER A 15 -0.04 -11.63 2.46
CA SER A 15 -1.08 -11.86 1.46
C SER A 15 -0.55 -12.71 0.29
N PRO A 16 -1.08 -13.93 0.07
CA PRO A 16 -0.69 -14.77 -1.07
C PRO A 16 -1.12 -14.16 -2.42
N LEU A 17 -1.99 -13.15 -2.38
CA LEU A 17 -2.49 -12.44 -3.55
C LEU A 17 -1.52 -11.36 -4.07
N VAL A 18 -0.48 -11.01 -3.30
CA VAL A 18 0.51 -9.99 -3.68
C VAL A 18 1.89 -10.62 -3.76
N ILE A 19 2.37 -10.85 -4.99
CA ILE A 19 3.61 -11.58 -5.24
C ILE A 19 4.74 -10.67 -5.75
N GLY A 20 5.97 -10.96 -5.34
CA GLY A 20 7.19 -10.32 -5.82
C GLY A 20 7.15 -8.78 -5.75
N GLU A 21 7.55 -8.13 -6.83
CA GLU A 21 7.64 -6.65 -6.91
C GLU A 21 6.31 -5.92 -6.71
N TYR A 22 5.17 -6.61 -6.80
CA TYR A 22 3.87 -6.00 -6.53
C TYR A 22 3.70 -5.62 -5.06
N LYS A 23 4.40 -6.29 -4.13
CA LYS A 23 4.32 -5.99 -2.68
C LYS A 23 4.64 -4.54 -2.39
N THR A 24 5.78 -4.07 -2.86
CA THR A 24 6.23 -2.69 -2.67
C THR A 24 5.27 -1.69 -3.33
N LYS A 25 4.76 -1.98 -4.54
CA LYS A 25 3.85 -1.07 -5.26
C LYS A 25 2.49 -0.95 -4.56
N VAL A 26 1.95 -2.08 -4.09
CA VAL A 26 0.71 -2.15 -3.30
C VAL A 26 0.89 -1.41 -1.98
N LEU A 27 1.98 -1.67 -1.26
CA LEU A 27 2.28 -1.02 0.02
C LEU A 27 2.37 0.50 -0.12
N LEU A 28 3.10 0.99 -1.12
CA LEU A 28 3.22 2.42 -1.38
C LEU A 28 1.87 3.05 -1.70
N TYR A 29 1.08 2.43 -2.57
CA TYR A 29 -0.24 2.95 -2.94
C TYR A 29 -1.21 2.96 -1.75
N LEU A 30 -1.29 1.86 -0.98
CA LEU A 30 -2.17 1.79 0.18
C LEU A 30 -1.72 2.73 1.30
N SER A 31 -0.41 2.96 1.46
CA SER A 31 0.09 3.94 2.42
C SER A 31 -0.41 5.36 2.09
N VAL A 32 -0.50 5.70 0.80
CA VAL A 32 -1.06 6.99 0.38
C VAL A 32 -2.58 7.02 0.58
N VAL A 33 -3.30 6.00 0.08
CA VAL A 33 -4.77 6.03 0.02
C VAL A 33 -5.45 5.75 1.36
N LEU A 34 -4.94 4.80 2.15
CA LEU A 34 -5.55 4.41 3.43
C LEU A 34 -4.99 5.19 4.62
N LEU A 35 -3.71 5.55 4.59
CA LEU A 35 -3.05 6.22 5.71
C LEU A 35 -2.86 7.72 5.51
N GLY A 36 -3.14 8.23 4.30
CA GLY A 36 -2.94 9.65 3.97
C GLY A 36 -1.48 10.06 3.96
N CYS A 37 -0.54 9.11 3.77
CA CYS A 37 0.88 9.43 3.75
C CYS A 37 1.22 10.29 2.54
N ASN A 38 1.90 11.40 2.77
CA ASN A 38 2.49 12.19 1.69
C ASN A 38 3.76 11.51 1.13
N PHE A 39 4.13 11.88 -0.10
CA PHE A 39 5.26 11.25 -0.79
C PHE A 39 6.60 11.50 -0.09
N GLY A 40 6.82 12.71 0.46
CA GLY A 40 8.06 13.03 1.17
C GLY A 40 8.27 12.19 2.43
N PHE A 41 7.19 11.88 3.15
CA PHE A 41 7.22 10.96 4.29
C PHE A 41 7.62 9.55 3.85
N LEU A 42 6.99 9.03 2.78
CA LEU A 42 7.30 7.70 2.24
C LEU A 42 8.73 7.64 1.68
N ALA A 43 9.20 8.72 1.05
CA ALA A 43 10.56 8.86 0.55
C ALA A 43 11.58 8.68 1.68
N LYS A 44 11.39 9.40 2.79
CA LYS A 44 12.22 9.26 4.01
C LYS A 44 12.12 7.86 4.61
N HIS A 45 10.91 7.34 4.76
CA HIS A 45 10.67 6.04 5.38
C HIS A 45 11.30 4.88 4.58
N PHE A 46 11.15 4.88 3.26
CA PHE A 46 11.70 3.85 2.39
C PHE A 46 13.11 4.14 1.88
N LYS A 47 13.76 5.23 2.33
CA LYS A 47 15.08 5.70 1.87
C LYS A 47 15.17 5.77 0.33
N LYS A 48 14.15 6.35 -0.29
CA LYS A 48 14.04 6.51 -1.75
C LYS A 48 13.77 7.97 -2.09
N GLU A 49 14.10 8.36 -3.31
CA GLU A 49 13.72 9.69 -3.83
C GLU A 49 12.21 9.83 -3.93
N GLU A 50 11.71 11.01 -3.58
CA GLU A 50 10.27 11.30 -3.59
C GLU A 50 9.66 11.13 -4.98
N GLU A 51 10.37 11.56 -6.02
CA GLU A 51 9.93 11.42 -7.41
C GLU A 51 9.76 9.94 -7.79
N LYS A 52 10.68 9.06 -7.36
CA LYS A 52 10.57 7.61 -7.58
C LYS A 52 9.35 7.02 -6.87
N ILE A 53 9.03 7.47 -5.65
CA ILE A 53 7.82 7.06 -4.94
C ILE A 53 6.57 7.52 -5.70
N ARG A 54 6.53 8.79 -6.08
CA ARG A 54 5.41 9.41 -6.80
C ARG A 54 5.14 8.68 -8.12
N ASN A 55 6.17 8.47 -8.92
CA ASN A 55 6.07 7.78 -10.20
C ASN A 55 5.58 6.34 -10.02
N SER A 56 6.08 5.63 -9.01
CA SER A 56 5.63 4.27 -8.68
C SER A 56 4.15 4.24 -8.28
N VAL A 57 3.71 5.13 -7.39
CA VAL A 57 2.32 5.23 -6.94
C VAL A 57 1.39 5.60 -8.10
N THR A 58 1.74 6.59 -8.90
CA THR A 58 0.94 7.03 -10.07
C THR A 58 0.82 5.92 -11.11
N ALA A 59 1.93 5.27 -11.47
CA ALA A 59 1.92 4.16 -12.42
C ALA A 59 1.11 2.96 -11.90
N PHE A 60 1.11 2.73 -10.59
CA PHE A 60 0.29 1.69 -9.97
C PHE A 60 -1.19 2.06 -9.93
N ALA A 61 -1.52 3.32 -9.63
CA ALA A 61 -2.89 3.83 -9.61
C ALA A 61 -3.59 3.67 -10.98
N ILE A 62 -2.87 3.93 -12.08
CA ILE A 62 -3.38 3.72 -13.45
C ILE A 62 -3.71 2.23 -13.67
N ARG A 63 -2.82 1.32 -13.27
CA ARG A 63 -3.04 -0.13 -13.40
C ARG A 63 -4.19 -0.62 -12.52
N PHE A 64 -4.29 -0.13 -11.28
CA PHE A 64 -5.40 -0.41 -10.39
C PHE A 64 -6.74 -0.01 -11.01
N LYS A 65 -6.85 1.17 -11.62
CA LYS A 65 -8.09 1.60 -12.28
C LYS A 65 -8.51 0.69 -13.44
N LYS A 66 -7.55 0.10 -14.15
CA LYS A 66 -7.81 -0.69 -15.36
C LYS A 66 -7.97 -2.20 -15.12
N SER A 67 -7.51 -2.74 -13.99
CA SER A 67 -7.49 -4.19 -13.76
C SER A 67 -8.44 -4.64 -12.65
N ARG A 68 -9.50 -5.38 -13.02
CA ARG A 68 -10.44 -6.01 -12.08
C ARG A 68 -9.74 -6.95 -11.08
N LYS A 69 -8.72 -7.69 -11.54
CA LYS A 69 -7.93 -8.58 -10.69
C LYS A 69 -7.20 -7.80 -9.60
N ILE A 70 -6.50 -6.72 -9.97
CA ILE A 70 -5.80 -5.86 -9.00
C ILE A 70 -6.81 -5.21 -8.05
N GLN A 71 -7.95 -4.71 -8.57
CA GLN A 71 -9.01 -4.14 -7.73
C GLN A 71 -9.49 -5.13 -6.66
N GLY A 72 -9.73 -6.39 -7.04
CA GLY A 72 -10.14 -7.43 -6.09
C GLY A 72 -9.08 -7.72 -5.02
N VAL A 73 -7.80 -7.74 -5.38
CA VAL A 73 -6.71 -7.92 -4.41
C VAL A 73 -6.64 -6.74 -3.44
N MET A 74 -6.68 -5.51 -3.96
CA MET A 74 -6.62 -4.29 -3.15
C MET A 74 -7.81 -4.15 -2.20
N PHE A 75 -9.01 -4.51 -2.66
CA PHE A 75 -10.22 -4.50 -1.83
C PHE A 75 -10.11 -5.46 -0.65
N ARG A 76 -9.57 -6.68 -0.86
CA ARG A 76 -9.35 -7.66 0.21
C ARG A 76 -8.38 -7.14 1.25
N ILE A 77 -7.20 -6.67 0.83
CA ILE A 77 -6.19 -6.13 1.75
C ILE A 77 -6.74 -4.93 2.53
N THR A 78 -7.45 -4.02 1.87
CA THR A 78 -8.05 -2.85 2.51
C THR A 78 -9.07 -3.25 3.57
N ARG A 79 -9.95 -4.21 3.26
CA ARG A 79 -10.93 -4.74 4.21
C ARG A 79 -10.26 -5.39 5.42
N ASP A 80 -9.23 -6.21 5.19
CA ASP A 80 -8.55 -6.94 6.25
C ASP A 80 -7.72 -5.98 7.13
N PHE A 81 -7.12 -4.93 6.54
CA PHE A 81 -6.49 -3.83 7.28
C PHE A 81 -7.47 -3.08 8.17
N ASN A 82 -8.64 -2.70 7.65
CA ASN A 82 -9.68 -2.01 8.43
C ASN A 82 -10.20 -2.88 9.57
N LYS A 83 -10.39 -4.19 9.36
CA LYS A 83 -10.75 -5.12 10.44
C LYS A 83 -9.71 -5.08 11.56
N GLN A 84 -8.43 -5.19 11.25
CA GLN A 84 -7.36 -5.11 12.26
C GLN A 84 -7.35 -3.78 13.02
N GLN A 85 -7.76 -2.67 12.39
CA GLN A 85 -7.91 -1.39 13.10
C GLN A 85 -9.12 -1.37 14.02
N SER A 86 -10.26 -1.93 13.62
CA SER A 86 -11.48 -1.94 14.44
C SER A 86 -11.39 -2.83 15.67
N PHE A 87 -10.56 -3.87 15.69
CA PHE A 87 -10.34 -4.72 16.88
C PHE A 87 -9.44 -4.09 17.96
N ASN A 88 -8.94 -2.87 17.74
CA ASN A 88 -8.09 -2.14 18.69
C ASN A 88 -8.84 -1.02 19.45
N PHE A 89 -10.16 -1.09 19.53
CA PHE A 89 -11.01 -0.18 20.31
C PHE A 89 -11.71 -0.92 21.44
#